data_AF-A0AAW5TER1-F1
#
_entry.id   AF-A0AAW5TER1-F1
#
_cell.length_a   1.000
_cell.length_b   1.000
_cell.length_c   1.000
_cell.angle_alpha   90.00
_cell.angle_beta   90.00
_cell.angle_gamma   90.00
#
_symmetry.space_group_name_H-M   'P 1'
#
loop_
_entity.id
_entity.type
_entity.pdbx_description
1 polymer ?
#
loop_
_entity_poly.entity_id
_entity_poly.type
_entity_poly.pdbx_seq_one_letter_code
_entity_poly.pdbx_strand_id
1 'polypeptide(L)'
;TPIDLESFYHCLSNIVEQAKKEHIIQGVAISSPGAVNKNTGVIEGASALPYIHGFNIQSELETLFALPVSIENDANCAALAEV
;
A
#
# COMPACT_ATOMS: atom_id res chain seq x y z
N THR A 1 10.21 11.04 -1.54
CA THR A 1 9.68 9.66 -1.61
C THR A 1 10.77 8.69 -1.26
N PRO A 2 10.51 7.66 -0.44
CA PRO A 2 11.48 6.61 -0.14
C PRO A 2 12.08 6.00 -1.40
N ILE A 3 13.36 5.62 -1.35
CA ILE A 3 14.12 5.13 -2.53
C ILE A 3 14.34 3.62 -2.51
N ASP A 4 14.02 2.97 -1.39
CA ASP A 4 14.13 1.53 -1.18
C ASP A 4 12.95 1.01 -0.36
N LEU A 5 12.84 -0.32 -0.29
CA LEU A 5 11.71 -0.99 0.36
C LEU A 5 11.71 -0.80 1.89
N GLU A 6 12.89 -0.75 2.52
CA GLU A 6 13.02 -0.60 3.96
C GLU A 6 12.54 0.79 4.42
N SER A 7 13.04 1.85 3.78
CA SER A 7 12.61 3.22 4.06
C SER A 7 11.15 3.45 3.70
N PHE A 8 10.62 2.75 2.70
CA PHE A 8 9.20 2.74 2.36
C PHE A 8 8.34 2.17 3.50
N TYR A 9 8.67 0.98 4.00
CA TYR A 9 7.98 0.38 5.13
C TYR A 9 8.08 1.22 6.40
N HIS A 10 9.27 1.76 6.70
CA HIS A 10 9.44 2.62 7.86
C HIS A 10 8.54 3.88 7.78
N CYS A 11 8.45 4.50 6.60
CA CYS A 11 7.59 5.66 6.38
C CYS A 11 6.11 5.33 6.59
N LEU A 12 5.62 4.24 5.99
CA LEU A 12 4.22 3.84 6.12
C LEU A 12 3.87 3.43 7.56
N SER A 13 4.73 2.65 8.22
CA SER A 13 4.52 2.24 9.61
C SER A 13 4.38 3.44 10.54
N ASN A 14 5.23 4.46 10.36
CA ASN A 14 5.13 5.68 11.17
C ASN A 14 3.78 6.38 10.97
N ILE A 15 3.27 6.44 9.75
CA ILE A 15 1.95 7.06 9.46
C ILE A 15 0.83 6.26 10.13
N VAL A 16 0.83 4.93 9.96
CA VAL A 16 -0.21 4.05 10.51
C VAL A 16 -0.19 4.05 12.04
N GLU A 17 0.99 4.01 12.66
CA GLU A 17 1.11 4.04 14.13
C GLU A 17 0.67 5.36 14.73
N GLN A 18 0.88 6.49 14.03
CA GLN A 18 0.34 7.78 14.48
C GLN A 18 -1.19 7.79 14.36
N ALA A 19 -1.76 7.28 13.27
CA ALA A 19 -3.21 7.16 13.11
C ALA A 19 -3.85 6.27 14.20
N LYS A 20 -3.20 5.16 14.58
CA LYS A 20 -3.67 4.27 15.67
C LYS A 20 -3.68 4.94 17.05
N LYS A 21 -2.81 5.92 17.29
CA LYS A 21 -2.79 6.65 18.57
C LYS A 21 -3.95 7.63 18.69
N GLU A 22 -4.37 8.19 17.56
CA GLU A 22 -5.42 9.20 17.50
C GLU A 22 -6.82 8.58 17.32
N HIS A 23 -6.89 7.41 16.67
CA HIS A 23 -8.13 6.78 16.26
C HIS A 23 -8.08 5.25 16.38
N ILE A 24 -9.26 4.65 16.59
CA ILE A 24 -9.44 3.21 16.38
C ILE A 24 -9.65 3.00 14.88
N ILE A 25 -8.62 2.55 14.19
CA ILE A 25 -8.67 2.25 12.75
C ILE A 25 -8.97 0.76 12.50
N GLN A 26 -9.78 0.47 11.48
CA GLN A 26 -10.19 -0.89 11.14
C GLN A 26 -9.40 -1.50 9.97
N GLY A 27 -8.64 -0.69 9.23
CA GLY A 27 -7.89 -1.14 8.06
C GLY A 27 -7.14 0.02 7.39
N VAL A 28 -6.32 -0.32 6.39
CA VAL A 28 -5.54 0.63 5.60
C VAL A 28 -5.83 0.41 4.11
N ALA A 29 -6.21 1.46 3.40
CA ALA A 29 -6.35 1.43 1.94
C ALA A 29 -5.20 2.21 1.29
N ILE A 30 -4.59 1.63 0.25
CA ILE A 30 -3.42 2.19 -0.43
C ILE A 30 -3.73 2.35 -1.92
N SER A 31 -3.65 3.59 -2.40
CA SER A 31 -3.55 3.92 -3.82
C SER A 31 -2.08 3.82 -4.23
N SER A 32 -1.76 2.92 -5.15
CA SER A 32 -0.39 2.55 -5.49
C SER A 32 -0.09 2.75 -6.98
N PRO A 33 1.11 3.22 -7.35
CA PRO A 33 1.53 3.25 -8.74
C PRO A 33 1.82 1.82 -9.24
N GLY A 34 1.54 1.57 -10.52
CA GLY A 34 1.75 0.26 -11.15
C GLY A 34 0.48 -0.58 -11.25
N ALA A 35 0.59 -1.74 -11.91
CA ALA A 35 -0.56 -2.62 -12.15
C ALA A 35 -0.79 -3.54 -10.94
N VAL A 36 -1.80 -3.23 -10.13
CA VAL A 36 -2.12 -4.03 -8.94
C VAL A 36 -2.94 -5.25 -9.34
N ASN A 37 -2.40 -6.46 -9.11
CA ASN A 37 -3.13 -7.70 -9.28
C ASN A 37 -3.91 -8.03 -8.00
N LYS A 38 -5.22 -7.74 -8.02
CA LYS A 38 -6.12 -7.93 -6.86
C LYS A 38 -6.23 -9.37 -6.38
N ASN A 39 -5.99 -10.35 -7.24
CA ASN A 39 -6.10 -11.76 -6.87
C ASN A 39 -4.87 -12.24 -6.08
N THR A 40 -3.69 -11.66 -6.37
CA THR A 40 -2.41 -12.10 -5.80
C THR A 40 -1.83 -11.12 -4.79
N GLY A 41 -2.32 -9.88 -4.74
CA GLY A 41 -1.74 -8.81 -3.93
C GLY A 41 -0.38 -8.31 -4.43
N VAL A 42 0.00 -8.69 -5.66
CA VAL A 42 1.27 -8.35 -6.30
C VAL A 42 1.12 -7.10 -7.14
N ILE A 43 2.12 -6.22 -7.10
CA ILE A 43 2.23 -5.10 -8.03
C ILE A 43 3.10 -5.55 -9.21
N GLU A 44 2.51 -5.56 -10.39
CA GLU A 44 3.11 -6.03 -11.63
C GLU A 44 3.50 -4.85 -12.56
N GLY A 45 4.22 -5.19 -13.64
CA GLY A 45 4.63 -4.22 -14.64
C GLY A 45 5.74 -3.28 -14.16
N ALA A 46 5.67 -2.03 -14.60
CA ALA A 46 6.60 -0.97 -14.22
C ALA A 46 5.83 0.16 -13.51
N SER A 47 6.44 0.75 -12.50
CA SER A 47 5.89 1.90 -11.78
C SER A 47 7.00 2.90 -11.42
N ALA A 48 6.60 4.01 -10.81
CA ALA A 48 7.53 4.98 -10.25
C ALA A 48 8.38 4.41 -9.08
N LEU A 49 7.96 3.29 -8.48
CA LEU A 49 8.62 2.64 -7.35
C LEU A 49 9.05 1.23 -7.77
N PRO A 50 10.28 1.01 -8.27
CA PRO A 50 10.69 -0.30 -8.78
C PRO A 50 10.77 -1.38 -7.69
N TYR A 51 10.94 -0.99 -6.42
CA TYR A 51 11.17 -1.90 -5.29
C TYR A 51 9.89 -2.52 -4.69
N ILE A 52 8.70 -2.14 -5.15
CA ILE A 52 7.41 -2.70 -4.64
C ILE A 52 6.87 -3.84 -5.52
N HIS A 53 7.61 -4.24 -6.56
CA HIS A 53 7.15 -5.21 -7.56
C HIS A 53 7.60 -6.64 -7.28
N GLY A 54 6.83 -7.61 -7.79
CA GLY A 54 7.26 -9.01 -7.91
C GLY A 54 7.05 -9.88 -6.67
N PHE A 55 6.36 -9.38 -5.65
CA PHE A 55 5.97 -10.14 -4.47
C PHE A 55 4.62 -9.65 -3.93
N ASN A 56 4.00 -10.44 -3.04
CA ASN A 56 2.71 -10.12 -2.43
C ASN A 56 2.88 -9.04 -1.35
N ILE A 57 3.04 -7.80 -1.80
CA ILE A 57 3.23 -6.64 -0.92
C ILE A 57 2.00 -6.38 -0.05
N GLN A 58 0.80 -6.74 -0.51
CA GLN A 58 -0.41 -6.62 0.32
C GLN A 58 -0.27 -7.43 1.61
N SER A 59 0.13 -8.70 1.51
CA SER A 59 0.33 -9.57 2.69
C SER A 59 1.46 -9.08 3.61
N GLU A 60 2.54 -8.54 3.04
CA GLU A 60 3.63 -7.95 3.82
C GLU A 60 3.14 -6.75 4.63
N LEU A 61 2.33 -5.88 4.02
CA LEU A 61 1.78 -4.70 4.68
C LEU A 61 0.70 -5.06 5.71
N GLU A 62 -0.13 -6.07 5.46
CA GLU A 62 -1.07 -6.61 6.46
C GLU A 62 -0.35 -7.09 7.71
N THR A 63 0.76 -7.81 7.52
CA THR A 63 1.62 -8.28 8.60
C THR A 63 2.26 -7.10 9.33
N LEU A 64 2.80 -6.14 8.59
CA LEU A 64 3.48 -4.97 9.13
C LEU A 64 2.55 -4.08 9.97
N PHE A 65 1.31 -3.90 9.53
CA PHE A 65 0.34 -3.03 10.20
C PHE A 65 -0.54 -3.76 11.21
N ALA A 66 -0.56 -5.10 11.19
CA ALA A 66 -1.50 -5.93 11.94
C ALA A 66 -2.96 -5.50 11.72
N LEU A 67 -3.28 -5.14 10.47
CA LEU A 67 -4.58 -4.64 10.03
C LEU A 67 -4.87 -5.14 8.61
N PRO A 68 -6.16 -5.30 8.24
CA PRO A 68 -6.53 -5.55 6.84
C PRO A 68 -6.00 -4.43 5.93
N VAL A 69 -5.42 -4.81 4.78
CA VAL A 69 -4.91 -3.87 3.78
C VAL A 69 -5.57 -4.13 2.44
N SER A 70 -6.02 -3.07 1.78
CA SER A 70 -6.44 -3.13 0.38
C SER A 70 -5.57 -2.23 -0.48
N ILE A 71 -5.10 -2.74 -1.61
CA ILE A 71 -4.28 -1.98 -2.57
C ILE A 71 -5.00 -1.89 -3.90
N GLU A 72 -4.98 -0.71 -4.51
CA GLU A 72 -5.56 -0.44 -5.83
C GLU A 72 -4.65 0.50 -6.64
N ASN A 73 -4.73 0.41 -7.96
CA ASN A 73 -3.99 1.31 -8.85
C ASN A 73 -4.48 2.77 -8.72
N ASP A 74 -3.55 3.71 -8.81
CA ASP A 74 -3.80 5.16 -8.75
C ASP A 74 -4.89 5.69 -9.70
N ALA A 75 -4.91 5.29 -10.96
CA ALA A 75 -5.94 5.67 -11.92
C ALA A 75 -7.32 5.10 -11.55
N ASN A 76 -7.37 3.87 -11.03
CA ASN A 76 -8.62 3.26 -10.53
C ASN A 76 -9.12 3.99 -9.28
N CYS A 77 -8.23 4.32 -8.34
CA CYS A 77 -8.58 5.12 -7.17
C CYS A 77 -9.11 6.50 -7.54
N ALA A 78 -8.49 7.17 -8.51
CA ALA A 78 -8.97 8.46 -9.00
C ALA A 78 -10.39 8.33 -9.59
N ALA A 79 -10.64 7.30 -10.43
CA ALA A 79 -11.97 7.05 -10.96
C ALA A 79 -13.02 6.73 -9.88
N LEU A 80 -12.63 6.00 -8.83
CA LEU A 80 -13.49 5.69 -7.67
C LEU A 80 -13.79 6.93 -6.80
N ALA A 81 -12.95 7.95 -6.82
CA ALA A 81 -13.14 9.17 -6.03
C ALA A 81 -14.04 10.21 -6.71
N GLU A 82 -14.21 10.11 -8.04
CA GLU A 82 -15.02 11.04 -8.85
C GLU A 82 -16.53 10.68 -8.89
N VAL A 83 -16.93 9.57 -8.26
CA VAL A 83 -18.32 9.08 -8.19
C VAL A 83 -18.97 9.37 -6.85
#